data_AF-A0AAV1Z5L4-F1
#
_entry.id   AF-A0AAV1Z5L4-F1
#
_cell.length_a   1.000
_cell.length_b   1.000
_cell.length_c   1.000
_cell.angle_alpha   90.00
_cell.angle_beta   90.00
_cell.angle_gamma   90.00
#
_symmetry.space_group_name_H-M   'P 1'
#
loop_
_entity.id
_entity.type
_entity.pdbx_description
1 polymer ?
#
loop_
_entity_poly.entity_id
_entity_poly.type
_entity_poly.pdbx_seq_one_letter_code
_entity_poly.pdbx_strand_id
1 'polypeptide(L)'
;MLLAPFFKRVHGCDISEAQIKQAKATRSLPNITYVCPDIRCNFEGKLSDVVNYARTFSGFQNFLKVERKAAEECFDSFRNRLYEIGASCNYSADDSITLCRDYKLILCRKTRDSLFAHPE
;
A
#
# COMPACT_ATOMS: atom_id res chain seq x y z
N MET A 1 -15.65 24.65 4.17
CA MET A 1 -15.84 23.19 4.30
C MET A 1 -16.95 22.95 5.31
N LEU A 2 -17.93 22.09 5.02
CA LEU A 2 -19.17 21.96 5.83
C LEU A 2 -18.95 21.57 7.30
N LEU A 3 -17.87 20.86 7.62
CA LEU A 3 -17.62 20.37 8.98
C LEU A 3 -16.96 21.41 9.90
N ALA A 4 -16.37 22.47 9.37
CA ALA A 4 -15.56 23.41 10.15
C ALA A 4 -16.30 24.05 11.36
N PRO A 5 -17.59 24.45 11.26
CA PRO A 5 -18.28 25.09 12.39
C PRO A 5 -18.62 24.13 13.54
N PHE A 6 -18.67 22.83 13.29
CA PHE A 6 -19.18 21.83 14.23
C PHE A 6 -18.07 21.12 15.03
N PHE A 7 -16.81 21.32 14.63
CA PHE A 7 -15.66 20.59 15.20
C PHE A 7 -14.51 21.52 15.57
N LYS A 8 -13.88 21.28 16.73
CA LYS A 8 -12.69 22.02 17.18
C LYS A 8 -11.49 21.87 16.24
N ARG A 9 -11.36 20.73 15.56
CA ARG A 9 -10.34 20.44 14.54
C ARG A 9 -10.91 19.52 13.47
N VAL A 10 -10.52 19.75 12.22
CA VAL A 10 -10.90 18.94 11.06
C VAL A 10 -9.65 18.60 10.25
N HIS A 11 -9.49 17.33 9.88
CA HIS A 11 -8.42 16.88 9.01
C HIS A 11 -9.00 16.52 7.64
N GLY A 12 -8.58 17.25 6.61
CA GLY A 12 -8.91 16.94 5.22
C GLY A 12 -7.78 16.14 4.59
N CYS A 13 -8.05 14.87 4.26
CA CYS A 13 -7.06 14.00 3.65
C CYS A 13 -7.46 13.64 2.22
N ASP A 14 -6.49 13.66 1.32
CA ASP A 14 -6.62 13.23 -0.08
C ASP A 14 -5.26 12.76 -0.57
N ILE A 15 -5.21 11.71 -1.40
CA ILE A 15 -3.95 11.16 -1.93
C ILE A 15 -3.36 12.02 -3.07
N SER A 16 -4.16 12.94 -3.63
CA SER A 16 -3.73 13.84 -4.69
C SER A 16 -3.06 15.09 -4.13
N GLU A 17 -1.75 15.19 -4.31
CA GLU A 17 -0.99 16.39 -3.93
C GLU A 17 -1.54 17.67 -4.57
N ALA A 18 -2.00 17.59 -5.82
CA ALA A 18 -2.61 18.71 -6.53
C ALA A 18 -3.90 19.18 -5.84
N GLN A 19 -4.77 18.25 -5.43
CA GLN A 19 -6.00 18.58 -4.71
C GLN A 19 -5.71 19.13 -3.33
N ILE A 20 -4.71 18.59 -2.61
CA ILE A 20 -4.25 19.13 -1.32
C ILE A 20 -3.70 20.56 -1.49
N LYS A 21 -2.90 20.82 -2.53
CA LYS A 21 -2.34 22.14 -2.81
C LYS A 21 -3.44 23.15 -3.11
N GLN A 22 -4.42 22.78 -3.94
CA GLN A 22 -5.57 23.63 -4.22
C GLN A 22 -6.43 23.87 -2.97
N ALA A 23 -6.66 22.84 -2.16
CA ALA A 23 -7.44 22.96 -0.92
C ALA A 23 -6.77 23.91 0.08
N LYS A 24 -5.45 23.82 0.24
CA LYS A 24 -4.65 24.75 1.06
C LYS A 24 -4.74 26.19 0.54
N ALA A 25 -4.68 26.39 -0.77
CA ALA A 25 -4.74 27.72 -1.39
C ALA A 25 -6.13 28.38 -1.32
N THR A 26 -7.19 27.58 -1.38
CA THR A 26 -8.56 28.11 -1.54
C THR A 26 -9.37 28.13 -0.24
N ARG A 27 -9.00 27.30 0.76
CA ARG A 27 -9.83 27.03 1.94
C ARG A 27 -9.03 26.92 3.24
N SER A 28 -8.15 27.88 3.52
CA SER A 28 -7.41 27.95 4.79
C SER A 28 -8.30 28.45 5.94
N LEU A 29 -9.08 27.54 6.54
CA LEU A 29 -9.76 27.82 7.81
C LEU A 29 -8.85 27.41 8.97
N PRO A 30 -8.82 28.17 10.08
CA PRO A 30 -7.83 27.99 11.15
C PRO A 30 -7.94 26.66 11.89
N ASN A 31 -9.10 26.00 11.84
CA ASN A 31 -9.33 24.69 12.45
C ASN A 31 -9.25 23.52 11.46
N ILE A 32 -8.73 23.74 10.23
CA ILE A 32 -8.60 22.69 9.21
C ILE A 32 -7.13 22.50 8.81
N THR A 33 -6.69 21.24 8.84
CA THR A 33 -5.39 20.84 8.30
C THR A 33 -5.59 19.90 7.12
N TYR A 34 -4.97 20.23 5.98
CA TYR A 34 -4.97 19.38 4.79
C TYR A 34 -3.67 18.59 4.68
N VAL A 35 -3.77 17.27 4.56
CA VAL A 35 -2.62 16.36 4.51
C VAL A 35 -2.78 15.40 3.33
N CYS A 36 -1.73 15.26 2.53
CA CYS A 36 -1.58 14.11 1.65
C CYS A 36 -1.01 12.98 2.50
N PRO A 37 -1.79 11.96 2.88
CA PRO A 37 -1.27 10.91 3.72
C PRO A 37 -0.27 10.07 2.92
N ASP A 38 0.87 9.81 3.53
CA ASP A 38 1.81 8.81 3.04
C ASP A 38 1.28 7.42 3.43
N ILE A 39 0.44 6.83 2.58
CA ILE A 39 -0.18 5.52 2.86
C ILE A 39 0.75 4.40 2.37
N ARG A 40 1.98 4.39 2.92
CA ARG A 40 2.91 3.28 2.79
C ARG A 40 2.80 2.40 4.03
N CYS A 41 2.63 1.10 3.81
CA CYS A 41 2.87 0.12 4.88
C CYS A 41 4.29 -0.39 4.73
N ASN A 42 5.04 -0.23 5.81
CA ASN A 42 6.34 -0.86 5.97
C ASN A 42 6.12 -2.17 6.71
N PHE A 43 6.73 -3.23 6.23
CA PHE A 43 6.85 -4.46 6.98
C PHE A 43 8.30 -4.89 6.96
N GLU A 44 8.75 -5.35 8.13
CA GLU A 44 10.08 -5.88 8.33
C GLU A 44 10.05 -7.38 8.11
N GLY A 45 11.11 -7.88 7.49
CA GLY A 45 11.30 -9.31 7.26
C GLY A 45 12.70 -9.56 6.75
N LYS A 46 13.09 -10.82 6.69
CA LYS A 46 14.37 -11.20 6.09
C LYS A 46 14.32 -10.97 4.58
N LEU A 47 15.47 -10.77 3.95
CA LEU A 47 15.54 -10.72 2.49
C LEU A 47 14.96 -12.00 1.83
N SER A 48 15.17 -13.15 2.47
CA SER A 48 14.57 -14.43 2.08
C SER A 48 13.03 -14.46 2.19
N ASP A 49 12.44 -13.70 3.11
CA ASP A 49 10.98 -13.60 3.22
C ASP A 49 10.39 -12.88 2.00
N VAL A 50 11.09 -11.93 1.40
CA VAL A 50 10.65 -11.28 0.15
C VAL A 50 10.66 -12.27 -1.02
N VAL A 51 11.67 -13.14 -1.10
CA VAL A 51 11.71 -14.22 -2.09
C VAL A 51 10.50 -15.13 -1.95
N ASN A 52 10.24 -15.60 -0.72
CA ASN A 52 9.12 -16.49 -0.42
C ASN A 52 7.77 -15.79 -0.64
N TYR A 53 7.70 -14.50 -0.34
CA TYR A 53 6.51 -13.70 -0.56
C TYR A 53 6.13 -13.64 -2.05
N ALA A 54 7.10 -13.46 -2.96
CA ALA A 54 6.86 -13.50 -4.40
C ALA A 54 6.25 -14.84 -4.86
N ARG A 55 6.58 -15.94 -4.16
CA ARG A 55 5.99 -17.26 -4.42
C ARG A 55 4.48 -17.26 -4.16
N THR A 56 3.95 -16.41 -3.30
CA THR A 56 2.51 -16.34 -2.99
C THR A 56 1.68 -15.63 -4.07
N PHE A 57 2.32 -15.00 -5.06
CA PHE A 57 1.61 -14.29 -6.12
C PHE A 57 0.74 -15.24 -6.94
N SER A 58 -0.54 -14.87 -7.09
CA SER A 58 -1.50 -15.65 -7.87
C SER A 58 -1.02 -15.87 -9.31
N GLY A 59 -0.39 -14.87 -9.93
CA GLY A 59 0.24 -15.00 -11.25
C GLY A 59 1.32 -16.09 -11.28
N PHE A 60 2.20 -16.12 -10.27
CA PHE A 60 3.22 -17.16 -10.15
C PHE A 60 2.61 -18.55 -9.88
N GLN A 61 1.62 -18.63 -8.99
CA GLN A 61 0.91 -19.88 -8.69
C GLN A 61 0.18 -20.44 -9.92
N ASN A 62 -0.38 -19.57 -10.76
CA ASN A 62 -0.97 -19.97 -12.03
C ASN A 62 0.09 -20.44 -13.02
N PHE A 63 1.21 -19.73 -13.12
CA PHE A 63 2.33 -20.15 -13.97
C PHE A 63 2.88 -21.53 -13.57
N LEU A 64 3.05 -21.76 -12.27
CA LEU A 64 3.51 -23.04 -11.72
C LEU A 64 2.58 -24.21 -12.07
N LYS A 65 1.26 -23.96 -12.18
CA LYS A 65 0.26 -24.97 -12.58
C LYS A 65 0.32 -25.29 -14.07
N VAL A 66 0.61 -24.29 -14.91
CA VAL A 66 0.61 -24.44 -16.37
C VAL A 66 1.94 -25.01 -16.85
N GLU A 67 3.06 -24.48 -16.38
CA GLU A 67 4.39 -24.85 -16.84
C GLU A 67 5.41 -24.82 -15.70
N ARG A 68 5.38 -25.88 -14.88
CA ARG A 68 6.14 -25.99 -13.63
C ARG A 68 7.64 -25.73 -13.80
N LYS A 69 8.26 -26.31 -14.83
CA LYS A 69 9.72 -26.22 -15.03
C LYS A 69 10.15 -24.77 -15.29
N ALA A 70 9.50 -24.11 -16.25
CA ALA A 70 9.78 -22.72 -16.57
C ALA A 70 9.48 -21.77 -15.39
N ALA A 71 8.44 -22.07 -14.60
CA ALA A 71 8.11 -21.30 -13.40
C ALA A 71 9.21 -21.41 -12.32
N GLU A 72 9.70 -22.61 -12.02
CA GLU A 72 10.80 -22.78 -11.04
C GLU A 72 12.10 -22.14 -11.55
N GLU A 73 12.44 -22.27 -12.84
CA GLU A 73 13.61 -21.60 -13.44
C GLU A 73 13.49 -20.06 -13.36
N CYS A 74 12.30 -19.52 -13.64
CA CYS A 74 12.02 -18.09 -13.49
C CYS A 74 12.16 -17.63 -12.03
N PHE A 75 11.65 -18.43 -11.09
CA PHE A 75 11.75 -18.14 -9.66
C PHE A 75 13.19 -18.20 -9.16
N ASP A 76 13.97 -19.19 -9.59
CA ASP A 76 15.39 -19.31 -9.25
C ASP A 76 16.19 -18.12 -9.81
N SER A 77 15.90 -17.70 -11.05
CA SER A 77 16.50 -16.51 -11.65
C SER A 77 16.18 -15.25 -10.83
N PHE A 78 14.91 -15.06 -10.45
CA PHE A 78 14.49 -13.96 -9.58
C PHE A 78 15.21 -13.97 -8.22
N ARG A 79 15.24 -15.13 -7.54
CA ARG A 79 15.91 -15.29 -6.23
C ARG A 79 17.39 -14.93 -6.34
N ASN A 80 18.09 -15.52 -7.31
CA ASN A 80 19.53 -15.30 -7.49
C ASN A 80 19.81 -13.82 -7.76
N ARG A 81 19.01 -13.19 -8.63
CA ARG A 81 19.15 -11.77 -8.94
C ARG A 81 18.92 -10.88 -7.71
N LEU A 82 17.91 -11.19 -6.89
CA LEU A 82 17.62 -10.41 -5.69
C LEU A 82 18.76 -10.54 -4.67
N TYR A 83 19.33 -11.72 -4.49
CA TYR A 83 20.47 -11.93 -3.59
C TYR A 83 21.77 -11.31 -4.11
N GLU A 84 22.01 -11.32 -5.42
CA GLU A 84 23.12 -10.56 -6.02
C GLU A 84 23.02 -9.06 -5.69
N ILE A 85 21.82 -8.49 -5.84
CA ILE A 85 21.56 -7.08 -5.50
C ILE A 85 21.74 -6.86 -3.99
N GLY A 86 21.17 -7.74 -3.15
CA GLY A 86 21.35 -7.70 -1.70
C GLY A 86 22.82 -7.69 -1.31
N ALA A 87 23.61 -8.63 -1.85
CA ALA A 87 25.04 -8.73 -1.59
C ALA A 87 25.80 -7.47 -2.03
N SER A 88 25.44 -6.87 -3.18
CA SER A 88 26.03 -5.59 -3.63
C SER A 88 25.74 -4.42 -2.69
N CYS A 89 24.70 -4.55 -1.87
CA CYS A 89 24.28 -3.58 -0.85
C CYS A 89 24.69 -4.01 0.58
N ASN A 90 25.57 -5.02 0.73
CA ASN A 90 25.97 -5.62 2.01
C ASN A 90 24.82 -6.26 2.82
N TYR A 91 23.84 -6.85 2.15
CA TYR A 91 22.79 -7.67 2.76
C TYR A 91 22.95 -9.16 2.39
N SER A 92 22.73 -10.01 3.37
CA SER A 92 22.57 -11.46 3.23
C SER A 92 21.09 -11.86 3.20
N ALA A 93 20.82 -13.14 2.92
CA ALA A 93 19.45 -13.67 2.90
C ALA A 93 18.74 -13.63 4.27
N ASP A 94 19.51 -13.59 5.36
CA ASP A 94 19.00 -13.58 6.74
C ASP A 94 18.91 -12.17 7.34
N ASP A 95 19.46 -11.16 6.66
CA ASP A 95 19.39 -9.78 7.14
C ASP A 95 17.97 -9.23 7.02
N SER A 96 17.61 -8.43 8.02
CA SER A 96 16.33 -7.74 8.06
C SER A 96 16.33 -6.58 7.07
N ILE A 97 15.26 -6.50 6.29
CA ILE A 97 14.99 -5.43 5.35
C ILE A 97 13.59 -4.87 5.60
N THR A 98 13.40 -3.60 5.22
CA THR A 98 12.09 -2.97 5.20
C THR A 98 11.54 -3.02 3.79
N LEU A 99 10.40 -3.67 3.59
CA LEU A 99 9.68 -3.62 2.32
C LEU A 99 8.50 -2.65 2.46
N CYS A 100 8.41 -1.71 1.51
CA CYS A 100 7.37 -0.71 1.45
C CYS A 100 6.30 -1.12 0.42
N ARG A 101 5.03 -0.97 0.76
CA ARG A 101 3.91 -1.11 -0.17
C ARG A 101 2.99 0.09 -0.14
N ASP A 102 2.56 0.48 -1.32
CA ASP A 102 1.50 1.46 -1.48
C ASP A 102 0.15 0.81 -1.23
N TYR A 103 -0.67 1.45 -0.40
CA TYR A 103 -2.06 1.07 -0.22
C TYR A 103 -2.96 2.01 -1.03
N LYS A 104 -3.94 1.40 -1.71
CA LYS A 104 -5.08 2.13 -2.25
C LYS A 104 -6.27 1.83 -1.35
N LEU A 105 -6.71 2.86 -0.61
CA LEU A 105 -7.85 2.77 0.28
C LEU A 105 -9.06 3.41 -0.37
N ILE A 106 -10.17 2.67 -0.44
CA ILE A 106 -11.48 3.21 -0.79
C ILE A 106 -12.29 3.24 0.48
N LEU A 107 -12.56 4.45 0.99
CA LEU A 107 -13.37 4.67 2.18
C LEU A 107 -14.74 5.21 1.74
N CYS A 108 -15.81 4.52 2.15
CA CYS A 108 -17.18 4.93 1.84
C CYS A 108 -18.03 4.94 3.10
N ARG A 109 -18.99 5.88 3.15
CA ARG A 109 -20.04 5.89 4.18
C ARG A 109 -21.26 5.16 3.65
N LYS A 110 -21.73 4.14 4.38
CA LYS A 110 -23.03 3.52 4.10
C LYS A 110 -24.15 4.56 4.34
N THR A 111 -24.97 4.84 3.32
CA THR A 111 -26.16 5.68 3.45
C THR A 111 -27.33 4.85 4.00
N ARG A 112 -28.24 5.49 4.75
CA ARG A 112 -29.40 4.81 5.36
C ARG A 112 -30.40 4.31 4.31
N ASP A 113 -30.41 4.89 3.11
CA ASP A 113 -31.32 4.54 2.01
C ASP A 113 -30.82 3.34 1.18
N SER A 114 -29.92 2.50 1.71
CA SER A 114 -29.54 1.28 1.02
C SER A 114 -30.70 0.29 1.05
N LEU A 115 -31.11 -0.25 -0.10
CA LEU A 115 -32.10 -1.33 -0.27
C LEU A 115 -31.84 -2.62 0.55
N PHE A 116 -30.74 -2.67 1.31
CA PHE A 116 -30.31 -3.77 2.15
C PHE A 116 -30.27 -3.42 3.65
N ALA A 117 -31.02 -2.39 4.08
CA ALA A 117 -31.23 -2.12 5.50
C ALA A 117 -32.29 -3.10 6.03
N HIS A 118 -31.88 -4.07 6.86
CA HIS A 118 -32.83 -4.87 7.62
C HIS A 118 -33.50 -3.98 8.68
N PRO A 119 -34.83 -4.07 8.85
CA PRO A 119 -35.51 -3.37 9.93
C PRO A 119 -35.10 -3.98 11.28
N GLU A 120 -34.84 -3.10 12.26
CA GLU A 120 -34.66 -3.46 13.68
C GLU A 120 -35.97 -3.94 14.31
#